data_AF-A0A7K2WGA2-F1
#
_entry.id   AF-A0A7K2WGA2-F1
#
_cell.length_a   1.000
_cell.length_b   1.000
_cell.length_c   1.000
_cell.angle_alpha   90.00
_cell.angle_beta   90.00
_cell.angle_gamma   90.00
#
_symmetry.space_group_name_H-M   'P 1'
#
loop_
_entity.id
_entity.type
_entity.pdbx_description
1 polymer ?
#
loop_
_entity_poly.entity_id
_entity_poly.type
_entity_poly.pdbx_seq_one_letter_code
_entity_poly.pdbx_strand_id
1 'polypeptide(L)'
;MRNPYPCPCCGHRVLDEMPGSHEICPICFWEDDGVQFRWPSMAGGANRISLLDAQRNFQDFGACDEHGKRYVRPPAENETLDPSWRPIDPSRDSFEHWEGLDEADAENRTPWPEDRSVLCWWLPTFWRRDLRPGAH
;
A
#
# COMPACT_ATOMS: atom_id res chain seq x y z
N MET A 1 0.74 -20.53 14.87
CA MET A 1 -0.38 -19.59 14.61
C MET A 1 0.13 -18.63 13.54
N ARG A 2 -0.58 -18.48 12.42
CA ARG A 2 -0.24 -17.44 11.43
C ARG A 2 -0.61 -16.09 12.03
N ASN A 3 0.27 -15.09 11.88
CA ASN A 3 -0.02 -13.72 12.27
C ASN A 3 -0.17 -12.92 10.97
N PRO A 4 -1.40 -12.72 10.45
CA PRO A 4 -1.59 -12.11 9.15
C PRO A 4 -1.07 -10.67 9.13
N TYR A 5 -0.61 -10.25 7.95
CA TYR A 5 -0.15 -8.89 7.67
C TYR A 5 -1.32 -7.97 7.30
N PRO A 6 -1.26 -6.67 7.65
CA PRO A 6 -2.34 -5.73 7.40
C PRO A 6 -2.37 -5.26 5.96
N CYS A 7 -3.44 -5.50 5.21
CA CYS A 7 -3.61 -4.99 3.83
C CYS A 7 -3.24 -3.50 3.72
N PRO A 8 -2.42 -3.07 2.74
CA PRO A 8 -1.98 -1.68 2.66
C PRO A 8 -3.14 -0.70 2.41
N CYS A 9 -4.22 -1.17 1.79
CA CYS A 9 -5.39 -0.37 1.48
C CYS A 9 -6.34 -0.20 2.68
N CYS A 10 -6.66 -1.27 3.40
CA CYS A 10 -7.71 -1.24 4.43
C CYS A 10 -7.24 -1.46 5.87
N GLY A 11 -5.96 -1.81 6.08
CA GLY A 11 -5.36 -2.01 7.40
C GLY A 11 -5.76 -3.27 8.15
N HIS A 12 -6.69 -4.08 7.62
CA HIS A 12 -7.12 -5.34 8.26
C HIS A 12 -6.05 -6.42 8.06
N ARG A 13 -5.76 -7.17 9.12
CA ARG A 13 -4.82 -8.31 9.12
C ARG A 13 -5.44 -9.50 8.38
N VAL A 14 -5.07 -9.67 7.11
CA VAL A 14 -5.70 -10.68 6.23
C VAL A 14 -4.74 -11.32 5.22
N LEU A 15 -3.57 -10.74 4.98
CA LEU A 15 -2.60 -11.29 4.03
C LEU A 15 -1.64 -12.27 4.71
N ASP A 16 -1.21 -13.30 4.00
CA ASP A 16 -0.20 -14.24 4.48
C ASP A 16 1.21 -13.62 4.41
N GLU A 17 1.49 -12.76 3.41
CA GLU A 17 2.75 -12.04 3.24
C GLU A 17 2.55 -10.57 2.78
N MET A 18 3.54 -9.70 3.04
CA MET A 18 3.54 -8.28 2.66
C MET A 18 4.93 -7.64 2.82
N PRO A 19 5.30 -6.62 2.00
CA PRO A 19 4.59 -6.13 0.81
C PRO A 19 5.02 -6.79 -0.50
N GLY A 20 4.07 -6.86 -1.43
CA GLY A 20 4.23 -7.44 -2.76
C GLY A 20 3.98 -8.95 -2.81
N SER A 21 3.01 -9.46 -2.05
CA SER A 21 2.61 -10.87 -2.09
C SER A 21 1.71 -11.22 -3.28
N HIS A 22 1.18 -10.22 -3.99
CA HIS A 22 0.18 -10.36 -5.05
C HIS A 22 -1.15 -10.97 -4.58
N GLU A 23 -1.36 -11.05 -3.26
CA GLU A 23 -2.64 -11.49 -2.70
C GLU A 23 -3.71 -10.41 -2.86
N ILE A 24 -4.92 -10.81 -3.23
CA ILE A 24 -6.07 -9.90 -3.30
C ILE A 24 -6.77 -9.91 -1.94
N CYS A 25 -6.82 -8.76 -1.29
CA CYS A 25 -7.51 -8.58 -0.02
C CYS A 25 -9.02 -8.81 -0.20
N PRO A 26 -9.65 -9.79 0.49
CA PRO A 26 -11.08 -10.05 0.33
C PRO A 26 -11.98 -8.99 0.99
N ILE A 27 -11.41 -8.10 1.79
CA ILE A 27 -12.14 -7.04 2.51
C ILE A 27 -12.29 -5.78 1.65
N CYS A 28 -11.27 -5.43 0.87
CA CYS A 28 -11.28 -4.21 0.06
C CYS A 28 -11.01 -4.46 -1.42
N PHE A 29 -10.66 -5.67 -1.84
CA PHE A 29 -10.32 -6.04 -3.22
C PHE A 29 -9.03 -5.43 -3.79
N TRP A 30 -8.16 -4.85 -2.95
CA TRP A 30 -6.82 -4.42 -3.35
C TRP A 30 -5.88 -5.62 -3.53
N GLU A 31 -5.16 -5.69 -4.65
CA GLU A 31 -4.05 -6.64 -4.85
C GLU A 31 -2.76 -6.06 -4.25
N ASP A 32 -2.09 -6.81 -3.37
CA ASP A 32 -0.83 -6.40 -2.73
C ASP A 32 0.33 -6.39 -3.74
N ASP A 33 0.42 -5.29 -4.49
CA ASP A 33 1.47 -5.04 -5.46
C ASP A 33 2.62 -4.23 -4.85
N GLY A 34 3.84 -4.78 -4.89
CA GLY A 34 5.02 -4.16 -4.28
C GLY A 34 5.40 -2.84 -4.96
N VAL A 35 5.13 -2.70 -6.26
CA VAL A 35 5.42 -1.48 -7.02
C VAL A 35 4.50 -0.35 -6.57
N GLN A 36 3.18 -0.55 -6.60
CA GLN A 36 2.21 0.43 -6.10
C GLN A 36 2.31 0.63 -4.59
N PHE A 37 2.85 -0.32 -3.82
CA PHE A 37 3.18 -0.10 -2.41
C PHE A 37 4.33 0.91 -2.24
N ARG A 38 5.39 0.81 -3.05
CA ARG A 38 6.55 1.72 -3.02
C ARG A 38 6.22 3.10 -3.62
N TRP A 39 5.41 3.13 -4.66
CA TRP A 39 4.95 4.33 -5.36
C TRP A 39 3.42 4.47 -5.24
N PRO A 40 2.89 4.89 -4.08
CA PRO A 40 1.45 4.83 -3.79
C PRO A 40 0.59 5.80 -4.60
N SER A 41 1.20 6.75 -5.31
CA SER A 41 0.52 7.62 -6.28
C SER A 41 0.45 7.01 -7.69
N MET A 42 1.18 5.92 -7.96
CA MET A 42 1.18 5.26 -9.26
C MET A 42 -0.12 4.49 -9.49
N ALA A 43 -0.77 4.76 -10.62
CA ALA A 43 -1.92 4.02 -11.12
C ALA A 43 -1.55 3.22 -12.39
N GLY A 44 -2.38 2.25 -12.77
CA GLY A 44 -2.19 1.48 -14.01
C GLY A 44 -1.23 0.29 -13.91
N GLY A 45 -0.91 -0.16 -12.69
CA GLY A 45 -0.18 -1.40 -12.42
C GLY A 45 -1.12 -2.60 -12.29
N ALA A 46 -0.85 -3.48 -11.31
CA ALA A 46 -1.76 -4.57 -10.95
C ALA A 46 -3.17 -4.06 -10.57
N ASN A 47 -3.21 -2.91 -9.89
CA ASN A 47 -4.43 -2.18 -9.59
C ASN A 47 -4.61 -1.01 -10.56
N ARG A 48 -5.84 -0.83 -11.05
CA ARG A 48 -6.18 0.23 -12.01
C ARG A 48 -5.96 1.63 -11.42
N ILE A 49 -6.28 1.81 -10.15
CA ILE A 49 -6.13 3.07 -9.41
C ILE A 49 -4.88 3.06 -8.52
N SER A 50 -4.53 4.22 -7.97
CA SER A 50 -3.42 4.36 -7.03
C SER A 50 -3.78 3.81 -5.64
N LEU A 51 -2.77 3.44 -4.84
CA LEU A 51 -2.99 3.02 -3.44
C LEU A 51 -3.55 4.17 -2.59
N LEU A 52 -3.15 5.41 -2.88
CA LEU A 52 -3.72 6.61 -2.26
C LEU A 52 -5.24 6.70 -2.47
N ASP A 53 -5.69 6.51 -3.70
CA ASP A 53 -7.11 6.57 -4.03
C ASP A 53 -7.86 5.34 -3.50
N ALA A 54 -7.22 4.17 -3.47
CA ALA A 54 -7.79 2.96 -2.91
C ALA A 54 -8.09 3.10 -1.41
N GLN A 55 -7.18 3.71 -0.65
CA GLN A 55 -7.38 3.97 0.79
C GLN A 55 -8.54 4.94 1.04
N ARG A 56 -8.70 5.96 0.19
CA ARG A 56 -9.81 6.92 0.26
C ARG A 56 -11.14 6.24 -0.07
N ASN A 57 -11.17 5.51 -1.19
CA ASN A 57 -12.34 4.74 -1.63
C ASN A 57 -12.80 3.72 -0.59
N PHE A 58 -11.86 3.05 0.08
CA PHE A 58 -12.22 2.11 1.15
C PHE A 58 -12.88 2.83 2.34
N GLN A 59 -12.41 4.01 2.71
CA GLN A 59 -13.05 4.83 3.75
C GLN A 59 -14.43 5.32 3.33
N ASP A 60 -14.61 5.66 2.05
CA ASP A 60 -15.86 6.21 1.52
C ASP A 60 -16.94 5.14 1.29
N PHE A 61 -16.58 3.97 0.76
CA PHE A 61 -17.55 2.95 0.36
C PHE A 61 -17.12 1.48 0.58
N GLY A 62 -16.02 1.23 1.29
CA GLY A 62 -15.64 -0.13 1.73
C GLY A 62 -14.99 -1.03 0.67
N ALA A 63 -14.53 -0.48 -0.45
CA ALA A 63 -13.73 -1.21 -1.44
C ALA A 63 -12.64 -0.30 -2.03
N CYS A 64 -11.61 -0.89 -2.62
CA CYS A 64 -10.51 -0.15 -3.24
C CYS A 64 -11.00 0.66 -4.44
N ASP A 65 -11.94 0.15 -5.23
CA ASP A 65 -12.60 0.88 -6.30
C ASP A 65 -14.08 0.46 -6.47
N GLU A 66 -14.82 1.18 -7.31
CA GLU A 66 -16.24 0.88 -7.58
C GLU A 66 -16.45 -0.51 -8.18
N HIS A 67 -15.48 -1.01 -8.95
CA HIS A 67 -15.55 -2.34 -9.55
C HIS A 67 -15.41 -3.45 -8.51
N GLY A 68 -14.56 -3.25 -7.51
CA GLY A 68 -14.23 -4.18 -6.44
C GLY A 68 -15.37 -4.43 -5.47
N LYS A 69 -16.35 -3.51 -5.37
CA LYS A 69 -17.50 -3.62 -4.45
C LYS A 69 -18.29 -4.91 -4.57
N ARG A 70 -18.30 -5.55 -5.75
CA ARG A 70 -18.99 -6.84 -5.94
C ARG A 70 -18.20 -8.07 -5.46
N TYR A 71 -16.94 -7.88 -5.09
CA TYR A 71 -16.02 -8.95 -4.68
C TYR A 71 -15.59 -8.85 -3.22
N VAL A 72 -15.98 -7.79 -2.51
CA VAL A 72 -15.65 -7.60 -1.08
C VAL A 72 -16.60 -8.37 -0.16
N ARG A 73 -16.11 -8.68 1.04
CA ARG A 73 -16.90 -9.15 2.17
C ARG A 73 -16.55 -8.35 3.44
N PRO A 74 -17.43 -8.33 4.46
CA PRO A 74 -17.03 -7.81 5.76
C PRO A 74 -15.82 -8.59 6.33
N PRO A 75 -14.98 -7.94 7.16
CA PRO A 75 -13.94 -8.62 7.92
C PRO A 75 -14.53 -9.69 8.84
N ALA A 76 -13.82 -10.79 9.02
CA ALA A 76 -14.11 -11.77 10.06
C ALA A 76 -13.68 -11.24 11.44
N GLU A 77 -14.18 -11.83 12.52
CA GLU A 77 -13.90 -11.38 13.90
C GLU A 77 -12.40 -11.34 14.24
N ASN A 78 -11.60 -12.21 13.63
CA ASN A 78 -10.16 -12.31 13.83
C ASN A 78 -9.32 -11.48 12.84
N GLU A 79 -9.94 -10.85 11.84
CA GLU A 79 -9.27 -10.00 10.86
C GLU A 79 -9.30 -8.55 11.35
N THR A 80 -8.72 -8.30 12.52
CA THR A 80 -8.74 -6.97 13.13
C THR A 80 -7.86 -5.98 12.37
N LEU A 81 -8.14 -4.68 12.54
CA LEU A 81 -7.23 -3.63 12.10
C LEU A 81 -5.89 -3.74 12.83
N ASP A 82 -4.78 -3.60 12.10
CA ASP A 82 -3.48 -3.44 12.74
C ASP A 82 -3.43 -2.10 13.49
N PRO A 83 -3.13 -2.10 14.81
CA PRO A 83 -3.17 -0.90 15.63
C PRO A 83 -2.12 0.15 15.23
N SER A 84 -1.09 -0.24 14.48
CA SER A 84 -0.09 0.69 13.96
C SER A 84 -0.48 1.23 12.59
N TRP A 85 -1.34 0.53 11.85
CA TRP A 85 -1.71 0.93 10.50
C TRP A 85 -2.48 2.25 10.50
N ARG A 86 -2.17 3.09 9.52
CA ARG A 86 -2.90 4.33 9.24
C ARG A 86 -2.92 4.58 7.74
N PRO A 87 -3.91 5.33 7.22
CA PRO A 87 -3.88 5.82 5.86
C PRO A 87 -2.63 6.66 5.61
N ILE A 88 -2.22 6.70 4.35
CA ILE A 88 -1.16 7.59 3.89
C ILE A 88 -1.62 9.04 4.09
N ASP A 89 -0.72 9.83 4.67
CA ASP A 89 -0.89 11.26 4.85
C ASP A 89 0.14 11.98 3.97
N PRO A 90 -0.26 12.55 2.81
CA PRO A 90 0.65 13.26 1.93
C PRO A 90 1.33 14.49 2.55
N SER A 91 0.84 14.99 3.69
CA SER A 91 1.48 16.08 4.44
C SER A 91 2.58 15.62 5.39
N ARG A 92 2.66 14.31 5.65
CA ARG A 92 3.63 13.67 6.56
C ARG A 92 4.54 12.68 5.84
N ASP A 93 4.02 11.93 4.88
CA ASP A 93 4.69 10.79 4.28
C ASP A 93 5.36 11.17 2.96
N SER A 94 6.67 10.96 2.89
CA SER A 94 7.46 11.20 1.68
C SER A 94 7.65 9.89 0.91
N PHE A 95 7.18 9.85 -0.34
CA PHE A 95 7.36 8.72 -1.25
C PHE A 95 8.22 9.12 -2.44
N GLU A 96 8.78 8.12 -3.10
CA GLU A 96 9.35 8.32 -4.43
C GLU A 96 8.21 8.59 -5.42
N HIS A 97 8.51 9.34 -6.49
CA HIS A 97 7.59 9.55 -7.61
C HIS A 97 7.90 8.57 -8.73
N TRP A 98 6.84 7.98 -9.31
CA TRP A 98 7.00 7.11 -10.48
C TRP A 98 7.28 7.92 -11.75
N GLU A 99 6.61 9.06 -11.90
CA GLU A 99 6.81 9.99 -13.01
C GLU A 99 8.20 10.63 -12.93
N GLY A 100 8.98 10.52 -14.02
CA GLY A 100 10.37 10.95 -14.07
C GLY A 100 11.40 9.82 -14.14
N LEU A 101 10.93 8.56 -14.14
CA LEU A 101 11.77 7.41 -14.43
C LEU A 101 11.66 7.07 -15.92
N ASP A 102 12.45 7.75 -16.76
CA ASP A 102 12.72 7.23 -18.11
C ASP A 102 13.30 5.81 -17.97
N GLU A 103 13.06 4.93 -18.95
CA GLU A 103 13.64 3.57 -18.94
C GLU A 103 15.17 3.61 -18.79
N ALA A 104 15.81 4.68 -19.28
CA ALA A 104 17.24 4.94 -19.15
C ALA A 104 17.70 5.21 -17.70
N ASP A 105 16.83 5.71 -16.81
CA ASP A 105 17.14 6.00 -15.40
C ASP A 105 16.72 4.87 -14.45
N ALA A 106 16.24 3.73 -14.98
CA ALA A 106 15.92 2.56 -14.16
C ALA A 106 17.14 2.05 -13.36
N GLU A 107 18.35 2.20 -13.90
CA GLU A 107 19.62 1.83 -13.27
C GLU A 107 20.04 2.78 -12.13
N ASN A 108 19.54 4.02 -12.12
CA ASN A 108 19.80 5.02 -11.08
C ASN A 108 18.78 4.98 -9.93
N ARG A 109 17.79 4.09 -9.98
CA ARG A 109 16.78 3.96 -8.92
C ARG A 109 17.43 3.53 -7.61
N THR A 110 16.94 4.06 -6.49
CA THR A 110 17.30 3.51 -5.18
C THR A 110 16.98 2.01 -5.18
N PRO A 111 17.94 1.13 -4.84
CA PRO A 111 17.69 -0.31 -4.84
C PRO A 111 16.49 -0.68 -3.95
N TRP A 112 15.86 -1.82 -4.26
CA TRP A 112 14.87 -2.37 -3.34
C TRP A 112 15.55 -2.74 -2.01
N PRO A 113 14.96 -2.39 -0.85
CA PRO A 113 15.51 -2.82 0.42
C PRO A 113 15.38 -4.34 0.57
N GLU A 114 16.39 -4.98 1.18
CA GLU A 114 16.34 -6.42 1.49
C GLU A 114 15.19 -6.74 2.44
N ASP A 115 15.03 -5.93 3.50
CA ASP A 115 13.86 -5.95 4.38
C ASP A 115 12.79 -5.00 3.82
N ARG A 116 11.77 -5.57 3.19
CA ARG A 116 10.66 -4.77 2.63
C ARG A 116 9.75 -4.14 3.68
N SER A 117 9.84 -4.52 4.96
CA SER A 117 9.04 -3.90 6.02
C SER A 117 9.39 -2.43 6.25
N VAL A 118 10.58 -1.99 5.84
CA VAL A 118 11.00 -0.57 5.88
C VAL A 118 10.22 0.32 4.91
N LEU A 119 9.44 -0.27 4.00
CA LEU A 119 8.55 0.47 3.10
C LEU A 119 7.22 0.84 3.80
N CYS A 120 6.86 0.20 4.92
CA CYS A 120 5.59 0.42 5.60
C CYS A 120 5.54 1.82 6.25
N TRP A 121 4.85 2.77 5.62
CA TRP A 121 4.78 4.18 6.04
C TRP A 121 4.16 4.39 7.44
N TRP A 122 3.38 3.42 7.91
CA TRP A 122 2.76 3.45 9.22
C TRP A 122 3.71 3.01 10.35
N LEU A 123 4.86 2.41 10.02
CA LEU A 123 5.84 1.96 11.01
C LEU A 123 6.90 3.04 11.30
N PRO A 124 7.46 3.07 12.52
CA PRO A 124 8.57 3.97 12.86
C PRO A 124 9.83 3.74 12.01
N THR A 125 9.98 2.55 11.42
CA THR A 125 11.10 2.14 10.57
C THR A 125 10.94 2.55 9.11
N PHE A 126 9.88 3.29 8.75
CA PHE A 126 9.69 3.76 7.39
C PHE A 126 10.92 4.51 6.87
N TRP A 127 11.53 3.99 5.81
CA TRP A 127 12.84 4.40 5.31
C TRP A 127 12.94 5.87 4.85
N ARG A 128 11.81 6.51 4.57
CA ARG A 128 11.71 7.92 4.13
C ARG A 128 11.01 8.81 5.15
N ARG A 129 10.81 8.32 6.39
CA ARG A 129 10.09 9.03 7.47
C ARG A 129 10.66 10.41 7.77
N ASP A 130 11.97 10.58 7.66
CA ASP A 130 12.66 11.82 8.03
C ASP A 130 12.82 12.79 6.84
N LEU A 131 12.35 12.40 5.64
CA LEU A 131 12.33 13.27 4.46
C LEU A 131 11.06 14.14 4.44
N ARG A 132 11.22 15.39 4.03
CA ARG A 132 10.07 16.28 3.85
C ARG A 132 9.23 15.81 2.64
N PRO A 133 7.90 15.79 2.72
CA PRO A 133 7.05 15.59 1.55
C PRO A 133 7.38 16.63 0.46
N GLY A 134 7.52 16.18 -0.78
CA GLY A 134 7.89 17.05 -1.92
C GLY A 134 9.37 17.44 -2.02
N ALA A 135 10.24 16.89 -1.15
CA ALA A 135 11.69 16.95 -1.37
C ALA A 135 12.07 15.91 -2.44
N HIS A 136 12.30 16.38 -3.66
CA HIS A 136 12.83 15.59 -4.78
C HIS A 136 14.35 15.44 -4.68
#